data_AF-A0A3D5MTN2-F1
#
_entry.id   AF-A0A3D5MTN2-F1
#
_cell.length_a   1.000
_cell.length_b   1.000
_cell.length_c   1.000
_cell.angle_alpha   90.00
_cell.angle_beta   90.00
_cell.angle_gamma   90.00
#
_symmetry.space_group_name_H-M   'P 1'
#
loop_
_entity.id
_entity.type
_entity.pdbx_description
1 polymer ?
#
loop_
_entity_poly.entity_id
_entity_poly.type
_entity_poly.pdbx_seq_one_letter_code
_entity_poly.pdbx_strand_id
1 'polypeptide(L)'
;MVSVNKLYAKYIFILAAVMVVNIFNGCSNTNNTSNIDISNVVEEAFVTEDGYSDELSKHMSEDVFKKINVFNTYAVNNPEYVKPVNVNFSLKEFSRESRYNTIYVNMIYSVFITDSQDNSIGGSSNI
;
A
#
# COMPACT_ATOMS: atom_id res chain seq x y z
N MET A 1 34.74 -24.40 -1.78
CA MET A 1 33.33 -24.15 -2.15
C MET A 1 32.48 -24.52 -0.93
N VAL A 2 31.45 -23.71 -0.62
CA VAL A 2 30.57 -23.76 0.58
C VAL A 2 31.09 -23.02 1.83
N SER A 3 30.78 -21.72 1.94
CA SER A 3 30.41 -21.07 3.23
C SER A 3 29.74 -19.70 3.06
N VAL A 4 28.95 -19.53 2.00
CA VAL A 4 28.10 -18.32 1.82
C VAL A 4 26.82 -18.42 2.68
N ASN A 5 26.45 -19.61 3.17
CA ASN A 5 25.16 -19.88 3.82
C ASN A 5 25.03 -19.41 5.29
N LYS A 6 26.11 -18.96 5.95
CA LYS A 6 26.03 -18.54 7.37
C LYS A 6 25.71 -17.05 7.55
N LEU A 7 25.95 -16.20 6.55
CA LEU A 7 25.62 -14.78 6.61
C LEU A 7 24.11 -14.54 6.40
N TYR A 8 23.50 -15.22 5.42
CA TYR A 8 22.07 -15.06 5.09
C TYR A 8 21.14 -15.51 6.22
N ALA A 9 21.53 -16.50 7.02
CA ALA A 9 20.75 -16.95 8.17
C ALA A 9 20.64 -15.90 9.29
N LYS A 10 21.65 -15.03 9.46
CA LYS A 10 21.58 -13.90 10.42
C LYS A 10 20.65 -12.78 9.94
N TYR A 11 20.63 -12.51 8.63
CA TYR A 11 19.75 -11.47 8.06
C TYR A 11 18.29 -11.88 8.00
N ILE A 12 18.00 -13.17 7.82
CA ILE A 12 16.63 -13.71 7.93
C ILE A 12 16.09 -13.56 9.37
N PHE A 13 16.94 -13.69 10.39
CA PHE A 13 16.55 -13.48 11.78
C PHE A 13 16.26 -12.01 12.11
N ILE A 14 16.93 -11.06 11.44
CA ILE A 14 16.68 -9.62 11.60
C ILE A 14 15.42 -9.19 10.83
N LEU A 15 15.14 -9.76 9.64
CA LEU A 15 13.89 -9.49 8.92
C LEU A 15 12.64 -10.03 9.65
N ALA A 16 12.77 -11.14 10.40
CA ALA A 16 11.67 -11.68 11.21
C ALA A 16 11.43 -10.90 12.53
N ALA A 17 12.41 -10.11 13.00
CA ALA A 17 12.32 -9.39 14.27
C ALA A 17 11.53 -8.06 14.20
N VAL A 18 11.23 -7.55 13.01
CA VAL A 18 10.48 -6.28 12.82
C VAL A 18 8.95 -6.49 12.90
N MET A 19 8.47 -7.71 13.18
CA MET A 19 7.04 -8.02 13.26
C MET A 19 6.38 -7.84 14.63
N VAL A 20 7.06 -7.36 15.68
CA VAL A 20 6.42 -7.22 17.00
C VAL A 20 6.96 -6.02 17.76
N VAL A 21 6.26 -4.88 17.74
CA VAL A 21 5.84 -4.17 18.97
C VAL A 21 4.66 -3.25 18.62
N ASN A 22 3.45 -3.65 19.00
CA ASN A 22 2.42 -2.74 19.53
C ASN A 22 1.45 -3.60 20.37
N ILE A 23 1.93 -4.00 21.55
CA ILE A 23 1.05 -4.51 22.61
C ILE A 23 0.54 -3.28 23.36
N PHE A 24 -0.62 -2.77 22.97
CA PHE A 24 -1.40 -1.90 23.86
C PHE A 24 -2.44 -2.75 24.58
N ASN A 25 -2.20 -2.90 25.89
CA ASN A 25 -3.17 -3.35 26.88
C ASN A 25 -4.45 -2.52 26.80
N GLY A 26 -5.56 -3.18 26.51
CA GLY A 26 -6.90 -2.61 26.61
C GLY A 26 -7.92 -3.74 26.65
N CYS A 27 -8.18 -4.27 27.84
CA CYS A 27 -9.31 -5.16 28.04
C CYS A 27 -10.59 -4.30 27.99
N SER A 28 -11.25 -4.26 26.83
CA SER A 28 -12.62 -3.75 26.70
C SER A 28 -13.43 -4.72 25.86
N ASN A 29 -14.34 -5.44 26.51
CA ASN A 29 -15.39 -6.20 25.86
C ASN A 29 -16.33 -5.21 25.17
N THR A 30 -16.11 -4.96 23.90
CA THR A 30 -17.07 -4.26 23.04
C THR A 30 -16.97 -4.91 21.67
N ASN A 31 -17.86 -5.86 21.40
CA ASN A 31 -18.01 -6.53 20.09
C ASN A 31 -18.64 -5.59 19.06
N ASN A 32 -18.08 -4.40 18.90
CA ASN A 32 -18.33 -3.53 17.78
C ASN A 32 -17.04 -3.50 16.99
N THR A 33 -16.81 -4.52 16.15
CA THR A 33 -15.86 -4.39 15.04
C THR A 33 -16.41 -3.29 14.14
N SER A 34 -16.12 -2.04 14.48
CA SER A 34 -16.33 -0.90 13.60
C SER A 34 -15.73 -1.27 12.25
N ASN A 35 -16.51 -1.14 11.20
CA ASN A 35 -16.05 -1.40 9.85
C ASN A 35 -14.93 -0.39 9.54
N ILE A 36 -13.67 -0.77 9.77
CA ILE A 36 -12.52 0.07 9.46
C ILE A 36 -12.43 0.08 7.94
N ASP A 37 -12.93 1.16 7.34
CA ASP A 37 -12.82 1.39 5.91
C ASP A 37 -11.44 2.00 5.63
N ILE A 38 -10.49 1.14 5.28
CA ILE A 38 -9.13 1.55 4.92
C ILE A 38 -9.04 2.02 3.45
N SER A 39 -10.13 1.90 2.67
CA SER A 39 -10.13 2.18 1.24
C SER A 39 -9.73 3.64 0.98
N ASN A 40 -10.27 4.58 1.75
CA ASN A 40 -9.93 6.00 1.64
C ASN A 40 -8.44 6.26 1.85
N VAL A 41 -7.81 5.58 2.81
CA VAL A 41 -6.37 5.74 3.09
C VAL A 41 -5.52 5.18 1.95
N VAL A 42 -5.93 4.04 1.39
CA VAL A 42 -5.23 3.45 0.24
C VAL A 42 -5.40 4.32 -1.00
N GLU A 43 -6.59 4.84 -1.26
CA GLU A 43 -6.88 5.78 -2.35
C GLU A 43 -6.04 7.05 -2.21
N GLU A 44 -6.03 7.67 -1.03
CA GLU A 44 -5.23 8.86 -0.74
C GLU A 44 -3.74 8.60 -1.02
N ALA A 45 -3.17 7.55 -0.44
CA ALA A 45 -1.77 7.21 -0.64
C ALA A 45 -1.41 6.89 -2.10
N PHE A 46 -2.34 6.27 -2.83
CA PHE A 46 -2.15 5.91 -4.23
C PHE A 46 -1.95 7.14 -5.11
N VAL A 47 -2.71 8.22 -4.85
CA VAL A 47 -2.72 9.45 -5.68
C VAL A 47 -2.01 10.65 -5.04
N THR A 48 -1.33 10.48 -3.90
CA THR A 48 -0.62 11.59 -3.24
C THR A 48 0.60 12.04 -4.05
N GLU A 49 0.65 13.32 -4.43
CA GLU A 49 1.78 13.94 -5.13
C GLU A 49 2.89 14.41 -4.20
N ASP A 50 2.53 14.91 -3.00
CA ASP A 50 3.46 15.56 -2.05
C ASP A 50 4.40 14.58 -1.32
N GLY A 51 4.31 13.29 -1.62
CA GLY A 51 5.11 12.23 -1.00
C GLY A 51 4.54 11.75 0.35
N TYR A 52 5.37 11.03 1.10
CA TYR A 52 4.96 10.40 2.35
C TYR A 52 4.87 11.42 3.49
N SER A 53 3.70 11.51 4.12
CA SER A 53 3.38 12.51 5.14
C SER A 53 3.26 11.93 6.55
N ASP A 54 3.34 12.80 7.56
CA ASP A 54 3.09 12.43 8.96
C ASP A 54 1.67 11.87 9.16
N GLU A 55 0.68 12.32 8.37
CA GLU A 55 -0.69 11.79 8.43
C GLU A 55 -0.75 10.36 7.90
N LEU A 56 -0.18 10.11 6.72
CA LEU A 56 -0.10 8.78 6.12
C LEU A 56 0.70 7.81 7.01
N SER A 57 1.67 8.31 7.76
CA SER A 57 2.48 7.50 8.68
C SER A 57 1.69 6.84 9.82
N LYS A 58 0.52 7.39 10.17
CA LYS A 58 -0.38 6.80 11.16
C LYS A 58 -1.07 5.54 10.67
N HIS A 59 -1.15 5.35 9.36
CA HIS A 59 -1.95 4.30 8.73
C HIS A 59 -1.12 3.30 7.91
N MET A 60 0.05 3.70 7.41
CA MET A 60 0.92 2.82 6.64
C MET A 60 2.40 3.17 6.80
N SER A 61 3.27 2.18 6.61
CA SER A 61 4.72 2.41 6.53
C SER A 61 5.12 3.10 5.23
N GLU A 62 6.22 3.87 5.26
CA GLU A 62 6.80 4.53 4.08
C GLU A 62 7.10 3.56 2.93
N ASP A 63 7.58 2.36 3.24
CA ASP A 63 7.88 1.33 2.24
C ASP A 63 6.63 0.85 1.48
N VAL A 64 5.49 0.80 2.16
CA VAL A 64 4.20 0.47 1.53
C VAL A 64 3.76 1.63 0.65
N PHE A 65 3.80 2.86 1.16
CA PHE A 65 3.49 4.06 0.39
C PHE A 65 4.29 4.13 -0.91
N LYS A 66 5.62 3.97 -0.83
CA LYS A 66 6.52 4.03 -1.99
C LYS A 66 6.18 2.99 -3.06
N LYS A 67 5.71 1.81 -2.66
CA LYS A 67 5.35 0.71 -3.58
C LYS A 67 4.01 0.91 -4.27
N ILE A 68 3.04 1.54 -3.61
CA ILE A 68 1.69 1.68 -4.14
C ILE A 68 1.48 2.99 -4.87
N ASN A 69 2.21 4.04 -4.50
CA ASN A 69 2.01 5.37 -5.05
C ASN A 69 2.20 5.39 -6.59
N VAL A 70 1.23 5.99 -7.28
CA VAL A 70 1.16 5.98 -8.74
C VAL A 70 2.35 6.69 -9.39
N PHE A 71 2.88 7.73 -8.73
CA PHE A 71 3.99 8.53 -9.25
C PHE A 71 5.35 7.82 -9.16
N ASN A 72 5.45 6.78 -8.34
CA ASN A 72 6.62 5.91 -8.26
C ASN A 72 6.50 4.67 -9.16
N THR A 73 5.27 4.20 -9.40
CA THR A 73 5.00 2.94 -10.11
C THR A 73 4.88 3.12 -11.62
N TYR A 74 4.35 4.27 -12.08
CA TYR A 74 4.09 4.53 -13.49
C TYR A 74 4.96 5.67 -14.02
N ALA A 75 5.19 5.70 -15.34
CA ALA A 75 6.02 6.70 -16.02
C ALA A 75 5.32 8.07 -16.20
N VAL A 76 4.55 8.50 -15.20
CA VAL A 76 3.73 9.73 -15.23
C VAL A 76 4.54 11.03 -15.36
N ASN A 77 5.85 10.96 -15.12
CA ASN A 77 6.79 12.07 -15.25
C ASN A 77 7.62 12.03 -16.55
N ASN A 78 7.32 11.11 -17.47
CA ASN A 78 7.97 11.11 -18.77
C ASN A 78 7.57 12.38 -19.55
N PRO A 79 8.53 13.16 -20.09
CA PRO A 79 8.24 14.37 -20.86
C PRO A 79 7.40 14.14 -22.13
N GLU A 80 7.21 12.89 -22.56
CA GLU A 80 6.31 12.56 -23.67
C GLU A 80 4.83 12.79 -23.36
N TYR A 81 4.44 12.86 -22.09
CA TYR A 81 3.05 13.00 -21.65
C TYR A 81 2.70 14.43 -21.21
N VAL A 82 1.49 14.87 -21.54
CA VAL A 82 1.03 16.23 -21.25
C VAL A 82 0.32 16.32 -19.90
N LYS A 83 0.78 17.24 -19.03
CA LYS A 83 0.16 17.48 -17.72
C LYS A 83 -1.14 18.31 -17.84
N PRO A 84 -2.11 18.18 -16.92
CA PRO A 84 -2.10 17.29 -15.75
C PRO A 84 -2.35 15.83 -16.14
N VAL A 85 -1.87 14.92 -15.30
CA VAL A 85 -2.18 13.49 -15.41
C VAL A 85 -3.54 13.24 -14.77
N ASN A 86 -4.37 12.47 -15.45
CA ASN A 86 -5.64 11.99 -14.91
C ASN A 86 -5.47 10.55 -14.44
N VAL A 87 -5.81 10.29 -13.17
CA VAL A 87 -5.72 8.97 -12.55
C VAL A 87 -7.13 8.52 -12.20
N ASN A 88 -7.65 7.55 -12.95
CA ASN A 88 -8.90 6.88 -12.61
C ASN A 88 -8.55 5.62 -11.81
N PHE A 89 -8.68 5.71 -10.49
CA PHE A 89 -8.41 4.62 -9.57
C PHE A 89 -9.72 4.08 -8.98
N SER A 90 -9.79 2.76 -8.84
CA SER A 90 -10.90 2.07 -8.20
C SER A 90 -10.37 0.97 -7.31
N LEU A 91 -10.96 0.85 -6.12
CA LEU A 91 -10.59 -0.13 -5.12
C LEU A 91 -11.86 -0.80 -4.59
N LYS A 92 -11.84 -2.13 -4.49
CA LYS A 92 -12.93 -2.90 -3.92
C LYS A 92 -12.38 -3.97 -2.99
N GLU A 93 -13.02 -4.15 -1.83
CA GLU A 93 -12.75 -5.31 -0.99
C GLU A 93 -13.24 -6.58 -1.72
N PHE A 94 -12.37 -7.57 -1.81
CA PHE A 94 -12.67 -8.88 -2.37
C PHE A 94 -12.94 -9.92 -1.27
N SER A 95 -12.11 -9.93 -0.23
CA SER A 95 -12.33 -10.79 0.93
C SER A 95 -11.69 -10.22 2.19
N ARG A 96 -12.17 -10.69 3.34
CA ARG A 96 -11.66 -10.32 4.65
C ARG A 96 -11.60 -11.55 5.54
N GLU A 97 -10.49 -11.71 6.25
CA GLU A 97 -10.31 -12.74 7.27
C GLU A 97 -9.74 -12.14 8.57
N SER A 98 -10.10 -12.73 9.71
CA SER A 98 -9.56 -12.35 11.01
C SER A 98 -8.78 -13.50 11.60
N ARG A 99 -7.52 -13.27 11.98
CA ARG A 99 -6.63 -14.25 12.61
C ARG A 99 -5.81 -13.57 13.69
N TYR A 100 -5.76 -14.15 14.89
CA TYR A 100 -4.95 -13.65 16.01
C TYR A 100 -5.09 -12.13 16.25
N ASN A 101 -6.33 -11.64 16.34
CA ASN A 101 -6.68 -10.22 16.50
C ASN A 101 -6.20 -9.30 15.34
N THR A 102 -5.77 -9.87 14.22
CA THR A 102 -5.39 -9.15 13.00
C THR A 102 -6.44 -9.35 11.93
N ILE A 103 -6.87 -8.27 11.29
CA ILE A 103 -7.78 -8.31 10.15
C ILE A 103 -6.95 -8.20 8.88
N TYR A 104 -7.10 -9.18 7.99
CA TYR A 104 -6.51 -9.18 6.66
C TYR A 104 -7.62 -8.88 5.67
N VAL A 105 -7.41 -7.86 4.83
CA VAL A 105 -8.33 -7.47 3.78
C VAL A 105 -7.63 -7.63 2.44
N ASN A 106 -8.19 -8.45 1.57
CA ASN A 106 -7.76 -8.55 0.18
C ASN A 106 -8.59 -7.57 -0.63
N MET A 107 -7.92 -6.66 -1.31
CA MET A 107 -8.55 -5.68 -2.17
C MET A 107 -8.18 -5.96 -3.61
N ILE A 108 -9.15 -5.80 -4.51
CA ILE A 108 -8.92 -5.79 -5.94
C ILE A 108 -8.91 -4.34 -6.39
N TYR A 109 -7.94 -3.96 -7.20
CA TYR A 109 -7.84 -2.62 -7.75
C TYR A 109 -7.87 -2.59 -9.27
N SER A 110 -8.34 -1.48 -9.81
CA SER A 110 -8.12 -1.11 -11.21
C SER A 110 -7.68 0.34 -11.29
N VAL A 111 -6.69 0.60 -12.13
CA VAL A 111 -6.17 1.94 -12.39
C VAL A 111 -6.07 2.15 -13.90
N PHE A 112 -6.50 3.32 -14.35
CA PHE A 112 -6.29 3.80 -15.71
C PHE A 112 -5.74 5.22 -15.64
N ILE A 113 -4.61 5.44 -16.31
CA ILE A 113 -3.87 6.70 -16.23
C ILE A 113 -3.75 7.27 -17.64
N THR A 114 -4.22 8.50 -17.80
CA THR A 114 -4.09 9.26 -19.05
C THR A 114 -3.43 10.60 -18.80
N ASP A 115 -2.85 11.14 -19.86
CA ASP A 115 -2.43 12.53 -19.88
C ASP A 115 -3.63 13.45 -20.22
N SER A 116 -3.41 14.77 -20.27
CA SER A 116 -4.48 15.74 -20.54
C SER A 116 -5.00 15.73 -21.98
N GLN A 117 -4.40 14.94 -22.86
CA GLN A 117 -4.79 14.73 -24.25
C GLN A 117 -5.40 13.34 -24.48
N ASP A 118 -5.75 12.64 -23.39
CA ASP A 118 -6.28 11.27 -23.38
C ASP A 118 -5.30 10.20 -23.89
N ASN A 119 -4.00 10.50 -23.95
CA ASN A 119 -2.99 9.48 -24.24
C ASN A 119 -2.82 8.56 -23.02
N SER A 120 -2.86 7.24 -23.26
CA SER A 120 -2.67 6.25 -22.20
C SER A 120 -1.21 6.24 -21.72
N ILE A 121 -1.02 6.53 -20.43
CA ILE A 121 0.27 6.40 -19.74
C ILE A 121 0.44 4.97 -19.23
N GLY A 122 -0.63 4.38 -18.71
CA GLY A 122 -0.59 3.03 -18.17
C GLY A 122 -1.86 2.66 -17.39
N GLY A 123 -1.89 1.41 -16.93
CA GLY A 123 -3.02 0.93 -16.14
C GLY A 123 -2.89 -0.53 -15.73
N SER A 124 -3.80 -0.95 -14.87
CA SER A 124 -3.99 -2.34 -14.44
C SER A 124 -5.46 -2.55 -14.13
N SER A 125 -5.98 -3.75 -14.35
CA SER A 125 -7.41 -4.01 -14.22
C SER A 125 -7.65 -5.31 -13.46
N ASN A 126 -8.49 -5.23 -12.43
CA ASN A 126 -8.88 -6.33 -11.55
C ASN A 126 -7.68 -7.15 -11.02
N ILE A 127 -6.67 -6.46 -10.50
CA ILE A 127 -5.52 -7.06 -9.81
C ILE A 127 -5.85 -7.22 -8.32
#